data_AF-A0A6V8Q7P5-F1
#
_entry.id   AF-A0A6V8Q7P5-F1
#
_cell.length_a   1.000
_cell.length_b   1.000
_cell.length_c   1.000
_cell.angle_alpha   90.00
_cell.angle_beta   90.00
_cell.angle_gamma   90.00
#
_symmetry.space_group_name_H-M   'P 1'
#
loop_
_entity.id
_entity.type
_entity.pdbx_description
1 polymer ?
#
loop_
_entity_poly.entity_id
_entity_poly.type
_entity_poly.pdbx_seq_one_letter_code
_entity_poly.pdbx_strand_id
1 'polypeptide(L)'
;MPTKEIMTPEQVADYLQLNSSTVYRYIREGKLFASKIGRQYRVPKESVELLLMVTAMPQGLRLRRYGREQVQEFLREDELDQETRAKAETLITAPGRNK
;
A
#
# COMPACT_ATOMS: atom_id res chain seq x y z
N MET A 1 -4.75 5.49 -15.07
CA MET A 1 -5.38 5.04 -13.81
C MET A 1 -4.77 3.69 -13.48
N PRO A 2 -4.10 3.47 -12.33
CA PRO A 2 -3.69 2.13 -11.97
C PRO A 2 -4.96 1.29 -11.82
N THR A 3 -5.11 0.29 -12.69
CA THR A 3 -6.21 -0.67 -12.65
C THR A 3 -6.14 -1.42 -11.33
N LYS A 4 -7.10 -1.18 -10.43
CA LYS A 4 -7.24 -1.95 -9.19
C LYS A 4 -7.58 -3.38 -9.56
N GLU A 5 -6.56 -4.22 -9.61
CA GLU A 5 -6.68 -5.64 -9.93
C GLU A 5 -7.36 -6.36 -8.75
N ILE A 6 -8.45 -7.08 -9.04
CA ILE A 6 -9.25 -7.83 -8.07
C ILE A 6 -9.11 -9.31 -8.40
N MET A 7 -8.85 -10.12 -7.37
CA MET A 7 -8.59 -11.56 -7.48
C MET A 7 -9.65 -12.37 -6.73
N THR A 8 -9.90 -13.61 -7.14
CA THR A 8 -10.61 -14.61 -6.33
C THR A 8 -9.64 -15.28 -5.34
N PRO A 9 -10.12 -15.95 -4.28
CA PRO A 9 -9.25 -16.72 -3.39
C PRO A 9 -8.40 -17.77 -4.10
N GLU A 10 -8.95 -18.38 -5.16
CA GLU A 10 -8.25 -19.36 -5.99
C GLU A 10 -7.12 -18.70 -6.79
N GLN A 11 -7.37 -17.54 -7.39
CA GLN A 11 -6.32 -16.78 -8.09
C GLN A 11 -5.22 -16.31 -7.14
N VAL A 12 -5.57 -15.91 -5.92
CA VAL A 12 -4.57 -15.56 -4.88
C VAL A 12 -3.77 -16.80 -4.47
N ALA A 13 -4.43 -17.95 -4.38
CA ALA A 13 -3.78 -19.22 -4.07
C ALA A 13 -2.77 -19.60 -5.16
N ASP A 14 -3.17 -19.51 -6.43
CA ASP A 14 -2.29 -19.75 -7.57
C ASP A 14 -1.12 -18.77 -7.59
N TYR A 15 -1.38 -17.48 -7.37
CA TYR A 15 -0.37 -16.43 -7.36
C TYR A 15 0.67 -16.61 -6.25
N LEU A 16 0.23 -16.95 -5.04
CA LEU A 16 1.11 -17.16 -3.88
C LEU A 16 1.63 -18.60 -3.78
N GLN A 17 1.23 -19.49 -4.69
CA GLN A 17 1.53 -20.92 -4.63
C GLN A 17 1.09 -21.57 -3.31
N LEU A 18 -0.13 -21.25 -2.87
CA LEU A 18 -0.77 -21.77 -1.66
C LEU A 18 -1.97 -22.65 -1.99
N ASN A 19 -2.47 -23.38 -0.99
CA ASN A 19 -3.78 -24.01 -1.09
C ASN A 19 -4.90 -22.95 -0.90
N SER A 20 -5.99 -23.06 -1.66
CA SER A 20 -7.14 -22.15 -1.51
C SER A 20 -7.68 -22.12 -0.09
N SER A 21 -7.67 -23.25 0.63
CA SER A 21 -8.08 -23.33 2.04
C SER A 21 -7.23 -22.42 2.96
N THR A 22 -5.95 -22.23 2.66
CA THR A 22 -5.06 -21.29 3.35
C THR A 22 -5.49 -19.85 3.11
N VAL A 23 -5.84 -19.50 1.87
CA VAL A 23 -6.34 -18.15 1.54
C VAL A 23 -7.66 -17.87 2.26
N TYR A 24 -8.61 -18.79 2.24
CA TYR A 24 -9.86 -18.65 3.01
C TYR A 24 -9.61 -18.54 4.52
N ARG A 25 -8.60 -19.25 5.05
CA ARG A 25 -8.19 -19.10 6.46
C ARG A 25 -7.60 -17.71 6.72
N TYR A 26 -6.74 -17.19 5.85
CA TYR A 26 -6.18 -15.83 5.99
C TYR A 26 -7.25 -14.75 5.93
N ILE A 27 -8.28 -14.92 5.09
CA ILE A 27 -9.43 -14.02 5.08
C ILE A 27 -10.18 -14.07 6.43
N ARG A 28 -10.45 -15.28 6.95
CA ARG A 28 -11.12 -15.46 8.25
C ARG A 28 -10.31 -14.93 9.43
N GLU A 29 -8.99 -15.04 9.38
CA GLU A 29 -8.05 -14.51 10.37
C GLU A 29 -7.78 -13.00 10.21
N GLY A 30 -8.35 -12.35 9.19
CA GLY A 30 -8.15 -10.93 8.91
C GLY A 30 -6.77 -10.57 8.36
N LYS A 31 -5.94 -11.57 7.99
CA LYS A 31 -4.62 -11.38 7.38
C LYS A 31 -4.70 -10.92 5.92
N LEU A 32 -5.77 -11.30 5.23
CA LEU A 32 -6.13 -10.77 3.92
C LEU A 32 -7.49 -10.10 4.05
N PHE A 33 -7.57 -8.80 3.78
CA PHE A 33 -8.86 -8.15 3.63
C PHE A 33 -9.47 -8.54 2.28
N ALA A 34 -10.76 -8.83 2.30
CA ALA A 34 -11.52 -9.24 1.14
C ALA A 34 -12.98 -8.83 1.31
N SER A 35 -13.67 -8.59 0.20
CA SER A 35 -15.11 -8.35 0.19
C SER A 35 -15.84 -9.61 -0.23
N LYS A 36 -16.87 -10.02 0.53
CA LYS A 36 -17.75 -11.13 0.14
C LYS A 36 -18.81 -10.61 -0.83
N ILE A 37 -18.75 -11.05 -2.08
CA ILE A 37 -19.69 -10.63 -3.14
C ILE A 37 -20.38 -11.88 -3.68
N GLY A 38 -21.68 -12.00 -3.41
CA GLY A 38 -22.44 -13.21 -3.67
C GLY A 38 -21.89 -14.40 -2.88
N ARG A 39 -21.47 -15.46 -3.57
CA ARG A 39 -20.97 -16.71 -2.96
C ARG A 39 -19.45 -16.77 -2.84
N GLN A 40 -18.72 -15.78 -3.37
CA GLN A 40 -17.26 -15.79 -3.40
C GLN A 40 -16.67 -14.54 -2.74
N TYR A 41 -15.42 -14.65 -2.31
CA TYR A 41 -14.64 -13.47 -1.91
C TYR A 41 -14.00 -12.82 -3.13
N ARG A 42 -13.72 -11.53 -2.99
CA ARG A 42 -12.92 -10.71 -3.89
C ARG A 42 -11.82 -10.06 -3.08
N VAL A 43 -10.59 -10.34 -3.46
CA VAL A 43 -9.37 -9.92 -2.78
C VAL A 43 -8.70 -8.88 -3.66
N PRO A 44 -8.61 -7.61 -3.22
CA PRO A 44 -7.82 -6.62 -3.93
C PRO A 44 -6.35 -7.04 -3.94
N LYS A 45 -5.64 -6.84 -5.05
CA LYS A 45 -4.20 -7.15 -5.15
C LYS A 45 -3.38 -6.47 -4.06
N GLU A 46 -3.73 -5.25 -3.70
CA GLU A 46 -3.14 -4.49 -2.59
C GLU A 46 -3.15 -5.26 -1.25
N SER A 47 -4.19 -6.06 -1.00
CA SER A 47 -4.29 -6.92 0.19
C SER A 47 -3.20 -7.99 0.20
N VAL A 48 -2.93 -8.58 -0.96
CA VAL A 48 -1.90 -9.59 -1.16
C VAL A 48 -0.50 -8.97 -1.03
N GLU A 49 -0.30 -7.80 -1.63
CA GLU A 49 0.96 -7.05 -1.52
C GLU A 49 1.27 -6.67 -0.07
N LEU A 50 0.27 -6.18 0.67
CA LEU A 50 0.42 -5.88 2.11
C LEU A 50 0.76 -7.12 2.93
N LEU A 51 0.11 -8.26 2.66
CA LEU A 51 0.45 -9.53 3.30
C LEU A 51 1.92 -9.89 3.07
N LEU A 52 2.41 -9.78 1.83
CA LEU A 52 3.81 -10.04 1.49
C LEU A 52 4.75 -9.06 2.20
N MET A 53 4.43 -7.77 2.27
CA MET A 53 5.25 -6.78 2.97
C MET A 53 5.36 -7.04 4.47
N VAL A 54 4.26 -7.39 5.13
CA VAL A 54 4.24 -7.66 6.59
C VAL A 54 4.91 -8.98 6.94
N THR A 55 4.80 -9.98 6.07
CA THR A 55 5.38 -11.31 6.30
C THR A 55 6.81 -11.45 5.76
N ALA A 56 7.25 -10.54 4.90
CA ALA A 56 8.63 -10.47 4.46
C ALA A 56 9.53 -10.33 5.70
N MET A 57 10.41 -11.32 5.91
CA MET A 57 11.50 -11.17 6.87
C MET A 57 12.39 -10.04 6.34
N PRO A 58 12.50 -8.91 7.05
CA PRO A 58 13.35 -7.82 6.59
C PRO A 58 14.81 -8.24 6.71
N GLN A 59 15.36 -8.88 5.68
CA GLN A 59 16.81 -8.97 5.52
C GLN A 59 17.29 -7.57 5.14
N GLY A 60 17.69 -6.79 6.15
CA GLY A 60 18.28 -5.46 5.95
C GLY A 60 17.32 -4.27 6.01
N LEU A 61 16.02 -4.45 6.26
CA LEU A 61 15.16 -3.32 6.65
C LEU A 61 15.51 -2.93 8.09
N ARG A 62 16.52 -2.08 8.26
CA ARG A 62 16.64 -1.27 9.46
C ARG A 62 15.47 -0.31 9.45
N LEU A 63 14.30 -0.76 9.91
CA LEU A 63 13.26 0.13 10.39
C LEU A 63 13.95 1.04 11.40
N ARG A 64 14.33 2.25 10.95
CA ARG A 64 14.89 3.26 11.83
C ARG A 64 13.80 3.47 12.87
N ARG A 65 14.08 3.05 14.11
CA ARG A 65 13.23 3.39 15.24
C ARG A 65 13.43 4.87 15.47
N TYR A 66 12.60 5.67 14.80
CA TYR A 66 12.55 7.09 15.07
C TYR A 66 11.81 7.29 16.38
N GLY A 67 12.51 7.84 17.37
CA GLY A 67 11.86 8.40 18.55
C GLY A 67 10.95 9.56 18.14
N ARG A 68 10.03 9.96 19.02
CA ARG A 68 9.13 11.10 18.76
C ARG A 68 9.90 12.36 18.35
N GLU A 69 11.05 12.62 18.96
CA GLU A 69 11.88 13.77 18.64
C GLU A 69 12.44 13.72 17.21
N GLN A 70 12.92 12.56 16.77
CA GLN A 70 13.47 12.38 15.42
C GLN A 70 12.38 12.46 14.33
N VAL A 71 11.17 11.99 14.63
CA VAL A 71 10.02 12.17 13.74
C VAL A 71 9.65 13.64 13.63
N GLN A 72 9.65 14.38 14.75
CA GLN A 72 9.34 15.81 14.76
C GLN A 72 10.39 16.65 14.05
N GLU A 73 11.67 16.30 14.19
CA GLU A 73 12.78 16.94 13.46
C GLU A 73 12.66 16.71 11.95
N PHE A 74 12.45 15.46 11.54
CA PHE A 74 12.20 15.13 10.13
C PHE A 74 11.01 15.92 9.56
N LEU A 75 9.87 15.92 10.26
CA LEU A 75 8.68 16.65 9.81
C LEU A 75 8.92 18.16 9.71
N ARG A 76 9.72 18.73 10.61
CA ARG A 76 10.09 20.16 10.58
C ARG A 76 11.02 20.48 9.42
N GLU A 77 11.99 19.62 9.13
CA GLU A 77 12.91 19.78 8.01
C GLU A 77 12.21 19.63 6.66
N ASP A 78 11.21 18.74 6.57
CA ASP A 78 10.39 18.54 5.37
C ASP A 78 9.29 19.61 5.21
N GLU A 79 9.19 20.59 6.11
CA GLU A 79 8.32 21.75 5.90
C GLU A 79 8.83 22.56 4.73
N LEU A 80 8.16 22.42 3.57
CA LEU A 80 8.38 23.30 2.44
C LEU A 80 8.20 24.75 2.89
N ASP A 81 9.24 25.57 2.71
CA ASP A 81 9.16 27.00 2.97
C ASP A 81 8.08 27.66 2.11
N GLN A 82 7.65 28.87 2.51
CA GLN A 82 6.55 29.56 1.84
C GLN A 82 6.84 29.81 0.34
N GLU A 83 8.11 30.00 -0.02
CA GLU A 83 8.52 30.25 -1.40
C GLU A 83 8.41 28.99 -2.26
N THR A 84 8.83 27.85 -1.73
CA THR A 84 8.78 26.54 -2.37
C THR A 84 7.34 26.05 -2.49
N ARG A 85 6.50 26.32 -1.48
CA ARG A 85 5.05 26.07 -1.56
C ARG A 85 4.40 26.90 -2.67
N ALA A 86 4.68 28.21 -2.73
CA ALA A 86 4.13 29.08 -3.77
C ALA A 86 4.58 28.65 -5.18
N LYS A 87 5.84 28.23 -5.35
CA LYS A 87 6.34 27.67 -6.61
C LYS A 87 5.66 26.35 -6.97
N ALA A 88 5.47 25.45 -6.00
CA ALA A 88 4.76 24.18 -6.21
C ALA A 88 3.28 24.40 -6.57
N GLU A 89 2.58 25.30 -5.88
CA GLU A 89 1.20 25.70 -6.20
C GLU A 89 1.10 26.31 -7.61
N THR A 90 2.08 27.13 -7.99
CA THR A 90 2.18 27.68 -9.34
C THR A 90 2.39 26.57 -10.37
N LEU A 91 3.19 25.54 -10.08
CA LEU A 91 3.41 24.40 -10.98
C LEU A 91 2.20 23.47 -11.08
N ILE A 92 1.45 23.26 -9.99
CA ILE A 92 0.25 22.41 -9.96
C ILE A 92 -0.94 23.12 -10.62
N THR A 93 -1.04 24.44 -10.46
CA THR A 93 -2.15 25.25 -10.96
C THR A 93 -1.89 25.80 -12.36
N ALA A 94 -0.63 25.80 -12.83
CA ALA A 94 -0.32 26.17 -14.21
C ALA A 94 -1.02 25.19 -15.17
N PRO A 95 -1.95 25.66 -16.02
CA PRO A 95 -2.51 24.80 -17.06
C PRO A 95 -1.34 24.37 -17.96
N GLY A 96 -1.18 23.06 -18.10
CA GLY A 96 -0.07 22.47 -18.84
C GLY A 96 0.13 23.19 -20.17
N ARG A 97 1.35 23.71 -20.40
CA ARG A 97 1.76 24.20 -21.72
C ARG A 97 1.66 23.02 -22.68
N ASN A 98 0.52 22.91 -23.36
CA ASN A 98 0.38 22.08 -24.55
C ASN A 98 1.35 22.62 -25.60
N LYS A 99 2.26 21.77 -26.05
CA LYS A 99 2.96 21.91 -27.32
C LYS A 99 2.77 20.62 -28.10
#